data_AF-A0A2H5ZDD8-F1
#
_entry.id   AF-A0A2H5ZDD8-F1
#
_cell.length_a   1.000
_cell.length_b   1.000
_cell.length_c   1.000
_cell.angle_alpha   90.00
_cell.angle_beta   90.00
_cell.angle_gamma   90.00
#
_symmetry.space_group_name_H-M   'P 1'
#
loop_
_entity.id
_entity.type
_entity.pdbx_description
1 polymer ?
#
loop_
_entity_poly.entity_id
_entity_poly.type
_entity_poly.pdbx_seq_one_letter_code
_entity_poly.pdbx_strand_id
1 'polypeptide(L)'
;MAIQPDDLTPLEQVVLGVLSLGLPPSRAAGDDRFRVDYVCAVTHSLRTRGHPRAFLDAGGERATKEFREELENAVRSLTEKGLVAQQPPGLPAAPGGFEPGLAVDVVEPDIHPTVLDRYLGQQCMELLLRHPDVYPFLMERYAKAGEVWRRIRERLSPNW
;
A
#
# COMPACT_ATOMS: atom_id res chain seq x y z
N MET A 1 -17.80 13.62 14.01
CA MET A 1 -17.67 14.26 12.69
C MET A 1 -16.96 13.27 11.78
N ALA A 2 -17.45 13.03 10.57
CA ALA A 2 -16.79 12.07 9.66
C ALA A 2 -15.52 12.71 9.08
N ILE A 3 -14.39 12.03 9.22
CA ILE A 3 -13.10 12.48 8.66
C ILE A 3 -13.21 12.51 7.13
N GLN A 4 -12.75 13.59 6.52
CA GLN A 4 -12.64 13.76 5.07
C GLN A 4 -11.17 13.66 4.63
N PRO A 5 -10.88 13.45 3.32
CA PRO A 5 -9.51 13.39 2.85
C PRO A 5 -8.67 14.63 3.20
N ASP A 6 -9.29 15.82 3.17
CA ASP A 6 -8.60 17.09 3.48
C ASP A 6 -8.22 17.24 4.96
N ASP A 7 -8.79 16.42 5.85
CA ASP A 7 -8.39 16.35 7.27
C ASP A 7 -7.10 15.53 7.48
N LEU A 8 -6.59 14.88 6.42
CA LEU A 8 -5.40 14.03 6.44
C LEU A 8 -4.19 14.75 5.87
N THR A 9 -3.01 14.43 6.40
CA THR A 9 -1.75 14.89 5.81
C THR A 9 -1.55 14.29 4.41
N PRO A 10 -0.72 14.91 3.54
CA PRO A 10 -0.47 14.38 2.21
C PRO A 10 0.05 12.93 2.19
N LEU A 11 0.88 12.55 3.18
CA LEU A 11 1.38 11.17 3.29
C LEU A 11 0.29 10.21 3.77
N GLU A 12 -0.56 10.60 4.70
CA GLU A 12 -1.70 9.78 5.14
C GLU A 12 -2.70 9.49 4.02
N GLN A 13 -2.98 10.49 3.17
CA GLN A 13 -3.78 10.29 1.96
C GLN A 13 -3.11 9.28 1.01
N VAL A 14 -1.79 9.34 0.86
CA VAL A 14 -1.02 8.38 0.06
C VAL A 14 -1.16 6.97 0.64
N VAL A 15 -0.95 6.79 1.95
CA VAL A 15 -1.04 5.49 2.62
C VAL A 15 -2.43 4.88 2.44
N LEU A 16 -3.49 5.61 2.77
CA LEU A 16 -4.86 5.11 2.63
C LEU A 16 -5.22 4.80 1.18
N GLY A 17 -4.83 5.67 0.24
CA GLY A 17 -5.12 5.46 -1.18
C GLY A 17 -4.36 4.26 -1.76
N VAL A 18 -3.09 4.10 -1.42
CA VAL A 18 -2.26 2.96 -1.86
C VAL A 18 -2.79 1.64 -1.30
N LEU A 19 -3.12 1.58 -0.01
CA LEU A 19 -3.69 0.37 0.60
C LEU A 19 -5.05 0.02 -0.01
N SER A 20 -5.82 1.03 -0.41
CA SER A 20 -7.14 0.85 -1.04
C SER A 20 -7.09 0.37 -2.48
N LEU A 21 -5.92 0.39 -3.15
CA LEU A 21 -5.73 -0.24 -4.46
C LEU A 21 -5.83 -1.77 -4.41
N GLY A 22 -5.64 -2.38 -3.24
CA GLY A 22 -5.67 -3.84 -3.08
C GLY A 22 -4.50 -4.53 -3.79
N LEU A 23 -3.30 -3.96 -3.70
CA LEU A 23 -2.09 -4.59 -4.24
C LEU A 23 -1.78 -5.89 -3.49
N PRO A 24 -1.25 -6.92 -4.18
CA PRO A 24 -0.81 -8.15 -3.54
C PRO A 24 0.45 -7.90 -2.70
N PRO A 25 0.70 -8.73 -1.68
CA PRO A 25 1.98 -8.73 -0.97
C PRO A 25 3.15 -8.96 -1.92
N SER A 26 4.28 -8.30 -1.66
CA SER A 26 5.49 -8.38 -2.49
C SER A 26 5.98 -9.81 -2.73
N ARG A 27 5.98 -10.66 -1.70
CA ARG A 27 6.37 -12.08 -1.82
C ARG A 27 5.46 -12.87 -2.75
N ALA A 28 4.16 -12.59 -2.69
CA ALA A 28 3.18 -13.23 -3.55
C ALA A 28 3.36 -12.81 -5.02
N ALA A 29 3.73 -11.54 -5.23
CA ALA A 29 4.11 -11.02 -6.52
C ALA A 29 5.47 -11.53 -7.02
N GLY A 30 6.39 -11.86 -6.09
CA GLY A 30 7.80 -12.13 -6.39
C GLY A 30 8.55 -10.87 -6.84
N ASP A 31 8.09 -9.68 -6.42
CA ASP A 31 8.62 -8.38 -6.83
C ASP A 31 8.50 -7.38 -5.67
N ASP A 32 9.65 -6.92 -5.16
CA ASP A 32 9.74 -5.99 -4.02
C ASP A 32 9.12 -4.62 -4.33
N ARG A 33 8.88 -4.29 -5.59
CA ARG A 33 8.18 -3.05 -5.99
C ARG A 33 6.67 -3.07 -5.70
N PHE A 34 6.17 -4.16 -5.13
CA PHE A 34 4.81 -4.25 -4.56
C PHE A 34 4.78 -3.98 -3.05
N ARG A 35 5.92 -3.82 -2.39
CA ARG A 35 5.94 -3.44 -0.97
C ARG A 35 5.24 -2.11 -0.78
N VAL A 36 4.48 -1.98 0.31
CA VAL A 36 3.69 -0.77 0.59
C VAL A 36 4.61 0.43 0.79
N ASP A 37 5.75 0.23 1.46
CA ASP A 37 6.75 1.29 1.67
C ASP A 37 7.28 1.86 0.35
N TYR A 38 7.62 0.99 -0.61
CA TYR A 38 8.07 1.37 -1.94
C TYR A 38 6.98 2.12 -2.71
N VAL A 39 5.76 1.58 -2.76
CA VAL A 39 4.66 2.18 -3.53
C VAL A 39 4.28 3.54 -2.93
N CYS A 40 4.28 3.67 -1.60
CA CYS A 40 4.06 4.95 -0.92
C CYS A 40 5.18 5.94 -1.21
N ALA A 41 6.45 5.51 -1.18
CA ALA A 41 7.61 6.37 -1.48
C ALA A 41 7.54 6.95 -2.88
N VAL A 42 7.31 6.09 -3.89
CA VAL A 42 7.20 6.52 -5.29
C VAL A 42 6.00 7.43 -5.49
N THR A 43 4.84 7.06 -4.93
CA THR A 43 3.61 7.86 -5.06
C THR A 43 3.74 9.22 -4.42
N HIS A 44 4.30 9.28 -3.21
CA HIS A 44 4.55 10.53 -2.50
C HIS A 44 5.58 11.40 -3.24
N SER A 45 6.62 10.79 -3.78
CA SER A 45 7.65 11.46 -4.60
C SER A 45 7.06 12.06 -5.88
N LEU A 46 6.26 11.29 -6.62
CA LEU A 46 5.61 11.76 -7.85
C LEU A 46 4.64 12.92 -7.55
N ARG A 47 3.85 12.80 -6.49
CA ARG A 47 2.88 13.83 -6.08
C ARG A 47 3.55 15.14 -5.62
N THR A 48 4.69 15.08 -4.93
CA THR A 48 5.29 16.26 -4.30
C THR A 48 6.46 16.85 -5.08
N ARG A 49 7.18 16.03 -5.86
CA ARG A 49 8.41 16.41 -6.56
C ARG A 49 8.36 16.20 -8.07
N GLY A 50 7.33 15.55 -8.61
CA GLY A 50 7.19 15.26 -10.05
C GLY A 50 8.17 14.21 -10.58
N HIS A 51 8.87 13.49 -9.71
CA HIS A 51 9.76 12.38 -10.09
C HIS A 51 9.68 11.25 -9.06
N PRO A 52 10.00 9.98 -9.40
CA PRO A 52 9.73 8.83 -8.52
C PRO A 52 10.79 8.53 -7.46
N ARG A 53 11.99 9.09 -7.59
CA ARG A 53 13.19 8.66 -6.81
C ARG A 53 13.51 9.47 -5.55
N ALA A 54 12.71 10.47 -5.15
CA ALA A 54 13.10 11.38 -4.05
C ALA A 54 13.23 10.67 -2.69
N PHE A 55 12.44 9.62 -2.48
CA PHE A 55 12.36 8.88 -1.23
C PHE A 55 12.85 7.44 -1.39
N LEU A 56 13.64 7.17 -2.43
CA LEU A 56 14.26 5.87 -2.67
C LEU A 56 15.77 5.94 -2.38
N ASP A 57 16.34 4.80 -2.03
CA ASP A 57 17.78 4.64 -1.88
C ASP A 57 18.56 4.90 -3.20
N ALA A 58 19.89 4.87 -3.12
CA ALA A 58 20.74 5.09 -4.29
C ALA A 58 20.45 4.09 -5.44
N GLY A 59 20.07 2.85 -5.09
CA GLY A 59 19.66 1.81 -6.05
C GLY A 59 18.33 2.14 -6.72
N GLY A 60 17.43 2.87 -6.05
CA GLY A 60 16.07 3.12 -6.49
C GLY A 60 15.17 1.89 -6.27
N GLU A 61 15.58 0.96 -5.42
CA GLU A 61 14.90 -0.33 -5.20
C GLU A 61 14.08 -0.29 -3.92
N ARG A 62 14.50 0.51 -2.94
CA ARG A 62 13.89 0.55 -1.61
C ARG A 62 13.63 1.97 -1.15
N ALA A 63 12.62 2.15 -0.30
CA ALA A 63 12.40 3.40 0.40
C ALA A 63 13.59 3.72 1.33
N THR A 64 13.95 5.00 1.43
CA THR A 64 14.99 5.43 2.37
C THR A 64 14.58 5.15 3.81
N LYS A 65 15.55 5.10 4.73
CA LYS A 65 15.26 4.89 6.15
C LYS A 65 14.38 6.01 6.70
N GLU A 66 14.69 7.25 6.34
CA GLU A 66 14.00 8.46 6.76
C GLU A 66 12.54 8.43 6.31
N PHE A 67 12.28 8.05 5.05
CA PHE A 67 10.91 7.94 4.57
C PHE A 67 10.13 6.82 5.26
N ARG A 68 10.77 5.70 5.60
CA ARG A 68 10.10 4.63 6.37
C ARG A 68 9.70 5.10 7.77
N GLU A 69 10.53 5.89 8.43
CA GLU A 69 10.17 6.50 9.73
C GLU A 69 8.99 7.46 9.59
N GLU A 70 8.94 8.27 8.53
CA GLU A 70 7.78 9.12 8.21
C GLU A 70 6.51 8.29 7.95
N LEU A 71 6.64 7.19 7.20
CA LEU A 71 5.55 6.28 6.89
C LEU A 71 5.00 5.59 8.13
N GLU A 72 5.87 5.11 9.03
CA GLU A 72 5.47 4.54 10.32
C GLU A 72 4.68 5.55 11.17
N ASN A 73 5.12 6.81 11.18
CA ASN A 73 4.43 7.88 11.89
C ASN A 73 3.06 8.19 11.27
N ALA A 74 2.95 8.21 9.93
CA ALA A 74 1.67 8.36 9.25
C ALA A 74 0.72 7.21 9.58
N VAL A 75 1.19 5.96 9.56
CA VAL A 75 0.39 4.79 9.94
C VAL A 75 -0.04 4.84 11.40
N ARG A 76 0.84 5.27 12.31
CA ARG A 76 0.51 5.47 13.73
C ARG A 76 -0.61 6.51 13.88
N SER A 77 -0.50 7.66 13.22
CA SER A 77 -1.53 8.70 13.27
C SER A 77 -2.86 8.23 12.69
N LEU A 78 -2.85 7.50 11.57
CA LEU A 78 -4.05 6.86 11.01
C LEU A 78 -4.67 5.83 11.95
N THR A 79 -3.85 5.11 12.71
CA THR A 79 -4.31 4.15 13.72
C THR A 79 -4.99 4.88 14.89
N GLU A 80 -4.40 5.96 15.38
CA GLU A 80 -4.98 6.81 16.43
C GLU A 80 -6.30 7.45 15.98
N LYS A 81 -6.43 7.77 14.69
CA LYS A 81 -7.68 8.24 14.04
C LYS A 81 -8.72 7.12 13.84
N GLY A 82 -8.39 5.87 14.11
CA GLY A 82 -9.28 4.71 13.93
C GLY A 82 -9.52 4.34 12.45
N LEU A 83 -8.63 4.77 11.54
CA LEU A 83 -8.78 4.58 10.09
C LEU A 83 -8.09 3.33 9.58
N VAL A 84 -7.05 2.90 10.28
CA VAL A 84 -6.33 1.65 10.00
C VAL A 84 -6.07 0.86 11.29
N ALA A 85 -5.88 -0.44 11.16
CA ALA A 85 -5.41 -1.30 12.25
C ALA A 85 -4.10 -1.97 11.84
N GLN A 86 -3.10 -1.95 12.74
CA GLN A 86 -1.93 -2.80 12.55
C GLN A 86 -2.36 -4.27 12.55
N GLN A 87 -1.90 -5.03 11.56
CA GLN A 87 -2.02 -6.48 11.62
C GLN A 87 -0.84 -7.01 12.43
N PRO A 88 -1.07 -7.68 13.58
CA PRO A 88 0.02 -8.38 14.22
C PRO A 88 0.51 -9.49 13.27
N PRO A 89 1.84 -9.70 13.19
CA PRO A 89 2.40 -10.74 12.35
C PRO A 89 1.80 -12.11 12.74
N GLY A 90 1.23 -12.82 11.76
CA GLY A 90 0.69 -14.17 11.95
C GLY A 90 -0.82 -14.31 12.15
N LEU A 91 -1.62 -13.25 12.05
CA LEU A 91 -3.10 -13.36 12.01
C LEU A 91 -3.65 -13.31 10.57
N PRO A 92 -4.75 -14.04 10.27
CA PRO A 92 -5.42 -13.97 8.98
C PRO A 92 -6.02 -12.57 8.76
N ALA A 93 -5.89 -12.03 7.55
CA ALA A 93 -6.43 -10.72 7.23
C ALA A 93 -7.97 -10.71 7.26
N ALA A 94 -8.56 -9.53 7.52
CA ALA A 94 -10.00 -9.32 7.63
C ALA A 94 -10.78 -9.77 6.37
N PRO A 95 -12.10 -10.05 6.46
CA PRO A 95 -12.86 -10.75 5.42
C PRO A 95 -12.78 -10.03 4.06
N GLY A 96 -12.36 -10.80 3.04
CA GLY A 96 -11.76 -10.31 1.80
C GLY A 96 -10.23 -10.51 1.75
N GLY A 97 -9.63 -10.99 2.84
CA GLY A 97 -8.20 -11.17 3.02
C GLY A 97 -7.78 -12.60 3.37
N PHE A 98 -6.75 -13.05 2.66
CA PHE A 98 -5.72 -14.05 2.97
C PHE A 98 -6.07 -15.50 3.39
N GLU A 99 -5.54 -16.42 2.59
CA GLU A 99 -5.29 -17.82 2.96
C GLU A 99 -3.87 -18.03 3.52
N PRO A 100 -3.61 -19.12 4.29
CA PRO A 100 -2.35 -19.38 4.99
C PRO A 100 -1.06 -19.41 4.15
N GLY A 101 -1.15 -19.43 2.82
CA GLY A 101 -0.01 -19.58 1.90
C GLY A 101 0.77 -18.32 1.56
N LEU A 102 0.42 -17.16 2.12
CA LEU A 102 0.94 -15.86 1.70
C LEU A 102 1.79 -15.14 2.78
N ALA A 103 2.57 -15.88 3.57
CA ALA A 103 3.36 -15.37 4.69
C ALA A 103 3.91 -13.93 4.51
N VAL A 104 3.48 -13.02 5.40
CA VAL A 104 4.00 -11.65 5.58
C VAL A 104 5.52 -11.70 5.66
N ASP A 105 6.20 -10.67 5.13
CA ASP A 105 7.65 -10.67 5.01
C ASP A 105 8.36 -10.74 6.38
N VAL A 106 8.75 -11.94 6.82
CA VAL A 106 9.28 -12.19 8.17
C VAL A 106 10.72 -11.67 8.35
N VAL A 107 11.45 -11.41 7.27
CA VAL A 107 12.86 -10.96 7.33
C VAL A 107 12.95 -9.43 7.36
N GLU A 108 12.03 -8.73 6.70
CA GLU A 108 11.86 -7.27 6.78
C GLU A 108 10.36 -6.92 6.67
N PRO A 109 9.66 -6.68 7.79
CA PRO A 109 8.21 -6.52 7.80
C PRO A 109 7.78 -5.37 6.88
N ASP A 110 6.92 -5.68 5.90
CA ASP A 110 6.24 -4.68 5.10
C ASP A 110 5.17 -3.98 5.95
N ILE A 111 5.13 -2.65 5.89
CA ILE A 111 4.15 -1.86 6.65
C ILE A 111 2.82 -1.92 5.92
N HIS A 112 2.02 -2.94 6.23
CA HIS A 112 0.75 -3.20 5.55
C HIS A 112 -0.45 -3.25 6.52
N PRO A 113 -0.87 -2.12 7.11
CA PRO A 113 -2.02 -2.11 8.01
C PRO A 113 -3.32 -2.40 7.24
N THR A 114 -4.35 -2.83 7.97
CA THR A 114 -5.69 -3.02 7.41
C THR A 114 -6.44 -1.70 7.40
N VAL A 115 -6.99 -1.33 6.25
CA VAL A 115 -7.91 -0.19 6.15
C VAL A 115 -9.25 -0.55 6.80
N LEU A 116 -9.64 0.23 7.81
CA LEU A 116 -10.91 0.08 8.51
C LEU A 116 -12.00 0.91 7.83
N ASP A 117 -11.68 2.16 7.48
CA ASP A 117 -12.58 3.04 6.73
C ASP A 117 -12.33 2.90 5.22
N ARG A 118 -13.02 1.94 4.60
CA ARG A 118 -12.90 1.66 3.17
C ARG A 118 -13.42 2.80 2.30
N TYR A 119 -14.39 3.58 2.79
CA TYR A 119 -14.96 4.69 2.03
C TYR A 119 -13.95 5.84 1.93
N LEU A 120 -13.37 6.25 3.06
CA LEU A 120 -12.33 7.27 3.08
C LEU A 120 -11.08 6.80 2.33
N GLY A 121 -10.73 5.51 2.45
CA GLY A 121 -9.66 4.89 1.68
C GLY A 121 -9.87 5.01 0.16
N GLN A 122 -11.08 4.71 -0.32
CA GLN A 122 -11.45 4.87 -1.72
C GLN A 122 -11.37 6.34 -2.17
N GLN A 123 -11.88 7.28 -1.37
CA GLN A 123 -11.77 8.72 -1.71
C GLN A 123 -10.31 9.16 -1.84
N CYS A 124 -9.43 8.70 -0.94
CA CYS A 124 -8.00 8.98 -1.03
C CYS A 124 -7.38 8.37 -2.29
N MET A 125 -7.74 7.12 -2.64
CA MET A 125 -7.30 6.49 -3.88
C MET A 125 -7.72 7.30 -5.11
N GLU A 126 -8.98 7.73 -5.18
CA GLU A 126 -9.48 8.55 -6.28
C GLU A 126 -8.73 9.88 -6.40
N LEU A 127 -8.38 10.51 -5.27
CA LEU A 127 -7.56 11.73 -5.26
C LEU A 127 -6.16 11.48 -5.85
N LEU A 128 -5.52 10.35 -5.51
CA LEU A 128 -4.22 9.98 -6.09
C LEU A 128 -4.33 9.74 -7.61
N LEU A 129 -5.39 9.07 -8.05
CA LEU A 129 -5.61 8.74 -9.47
C LEU A 129 -5.96 9.97 -10.32
N ARG A 130 -6.34 11.10 -9.72
CA ARG A 130 -6.50 12.38 -10.43
C ARG A 130 -5.16 13.07 -10.71
N HIS A 131 -4.08 12.67 -10.05
CA HIS A 131 -2.77 13.30 -10.25
C HIS A 131 -2.05 12.70 -11.47
N PRO A 132 -1.68 13.51 -12.48
CA PRO A 132 -1.22 13.01 -13.78
C PRO A 132 0.08 12.20 -13.71
N ASP A 133 0.99 12.54 -12.79
CA ASP A 133 2.24 11.78 -12.63
C ASP A 133 2.08 10.50 -11.80
N VAL A 134 1.07 10.45 -10.92
CA VAL A 134 0.83 9.31 -10.02
C VAL A 134 0.00 8.25 -10.72
N TYR A 135 -0.99 8.66 -11.51
CA TYR A 135 -1.92 7.78 -12.19
C TYR A 135 -1.22 6.69 -13.02
N PRO A 136 -0.27 6.99 -13.93
CA PRO A 136 0.39 5.96 -14.73
C PRO A 136 1.11 4.92 -13.87
N PHE A 137 1.77 5.37 -12.80
CA PHE A 137 2.49 4.49 -11.89
C PHE A 137 1.53 3.55 -11.13
N LEU A 138 0.49 4.09 -10.52
CA LEU A 138 -0.48 3.28 -9.76
C LEU A 138 -1.25 2.31 -10.67
N MET A 139 -1.62 2.74 -11.87
CA MET A 139 -2.30 1.88 -12.84
C MET A 139 -1.40 0.77 -13.37
N GLU A 140 -0.11 1.02 -13.58
CA GLU A 140 0.84 -0.04 -13.92
C GLU A 140 0.91 -1.10 -12.80
N ARG A 141 0.99 -0.66 -11.53
CA ARG A 141 1.01 -1.58 -10.38
C ARG A 141 -0.30 -2.36 -10.27
N TYR A 142 -1.43 -1.70 -10.43
CA TYR A 142 -2.76 -2.32 -10.40
C TYR A 142 -2.95 -3.33 -11.53
N ALA A 143 -2.52 -3.02 -12.76
CA ALA A 143 -2.58 -3.96 -13.88
C ALA A 143 -1.73 -5.21 -13.62
N LYS A 144 -0.51 -5.04 -13.09
CA LYS A 144 0.36 -6.16 -12.71
C LYS A 144 -0.20 -6.96 -11.54
N ALA A 145 -0.89 -6.31 -10.59
CA ALA A 145 -1.54 -6.96 -9.46
C ALA A 145 -2.60 -7.97 -9.91
N GLY A 146 -3.37 -7.67 -10.97
CA GLY A 146 -4.42 -8.56 -11.48
C GLY A 146 -3.90 -9.97 -11.84
N GLU A 147 -2.75 -10.03 -12.52
CA GLU A 147 -2.10 -11.29 -12.90
C GLU A 147 -1.55 -12.04 -11.68
N VAL A 148 -1.00 -11.33 -10.70
CA VAL A 148 -0.56 -11.92 -9.42
C VAL A 148 -1.75 -12.53 -8.69
N TRP A 149 -2.86 -11.80 -8.54
CA TRP A 149 -4.06 -12.29 -7.89
C TRP A 149 -4.71 -13.46 -8.63
N ARG A 150 -4.69 -13.47 -9.96
CA ARG A 150 -5.14 -14.61 -10.77
C ARG A 150 -4.33 -15.87 -10.43
N ARG A 151 -2.98 -15.79 -10.47
CA ARG A 151 -2.10 -16.92 -10.13
C ARG A 151 -2.28 -17.40 -8.70
N ILE A 152 -2.49 -16.48 -7.75
CA ILE A 152 -2.77 -16.83 -6.35
C ILE A 152 -4.09 -17.61 -6.27
N ARG A 153 -5.18 -17.10 -6.86
CA ARG A 153 -6.48 -17.77 -6.85
C ARG A 153 -6.44 -19.16 -7.49
N GLU A 154 -5.75 -19.32 -8.61
CA GLU A 154 -5.58 -20.62 -9.28
C GLU A 154 -4.84 -21.64 -8.41
N ARG A 155 -3.84 -21.20 -7.65
CA ARG A 155 -3.12 -22.08 -6.71
C ARG A 155 -3.96 -22.48 -5.50
N LEU A 156 -4.82 -21.59 -5.02
CA LEU A 156 -5.65 -21.81 -3.84
C LEU A 156 -6.94 -22.58 -4.16
N SER A 157 -7.43 -22.51 -5.40
CA SER A 157 -8.63 -23.21 -5.87
C SER A 157 -8.34 -24.03 -7.15
N PRO A 158 -7.58 -25.14 -7.06
CA PRO A 158 -7.19 -25.93 -8.23
C PRO A 158 -8.32 -26.72 -8.91
N ASN A 159 -9.56 -26.69 -8.38
CA ASN A 159 -10.68 -27.53 -8.84
C ASN A 159 -11.95 -26.72 -9.22
N TRP A 160 -11.80 -25.75 -10.12
CA TRP A 160 -12.90 -25.25 -10.95
C TRP A 160 -12.53 -25.35 -12.42
#